data_AF-A0A2R5FUR9-F1
#
_entry.id   AF-A0A2R5FUR9-F1
#
_cell.length_a   1.000
_cell.length_b   1.000
_cell.length_c   1.000
_cell.angle_alpha   90.00
_cell.angle_beta   90.00
_cell.angle_gamma   90.00
#
_symmetry.space_group_name_H-M   'P 1'
#
loop_
_entity.id
_entity.type
_entity.pdbx_description
1 polymer ?
#
loop_
_entity_poly.entity_id
_entity_poly.type
_entity_poly.pdbx_seq_one_letter_code
_entity_poly.pdbx_strand_id
1 'polypeptide(L)'
;MILQHRLKAKPEQPEIEVIKDYSNVPLVECYAGQLNQVFMNILVNAIDALEESNALRTYQEINDNPSQIIIRTSVVNSTWVEVAIAGYNTPLSK
;
A
#
# COMPACT_ATOMS: atom_id res chain seq x y z
N MET A 1 -12.90 -5.79 3.33
CA MET A 1 -11.60 -5.62 4.04
C MET A 1 -11.66 -4.34 4.87
N ILE A 2 -11.05 -4.28 6.05
CA ILE A 2 -11.20 -3.15 7.00
C ILE A 2 -10.83 -1.79 6.38
N LEU A 3 -9.80 -1.75 5.53
CA LEU A 3 -9.31 -0.50 4.89
C LEU A 3 -9.95 -0.17 3.54
N GLN A 4 -10.85 -1.01 3.03
CA GLN A 4 -11.38 -0.86 1.66
C GLN A 4 -12.10 0.48 1.44
N HIS A 5 -12.75 1.01 2.47
CA HIS A 5 -13.45 2.30 2.40
C HIS A 5 -12.50 3.50 2.31
N ARG A 6 -11.23 3.34 2.73
CA ARG A 6 -10.20 4.38 2.64
C ARG A 6 -9.48 4.36 1.30
N LEU A 7 -9.37 3.18 0.69
CA LEU A 7 -8.72 3.02 -0.61
C LEU A 7 -9.60 3.51 -1.76
N LYS A 8 -10.92 3.26 -1.70
CA LYS A 8 -11.84 3.63 -2.78
C LYS A 8 -11.94 5.14 -2.98
N ALA A 9 -12.17 5.53 -4.25
CA ALA A 9 -12.46 6.90 -4.63
C ALA A 9 -13.64 7.49 -3.83
N LYS A 10 -13.51 8.78 -3.51
CA LYS A 10 -14.50 9.65 -2.87
C LYS A 10 -14.69 10.90 -3.75
N PRO A 11 -15.76 11.70 -3.56
CA PRO A 11 -15.95 12.94 -4.32
C PRO A 11 -14.75 13.90 -4.24
N GLU A 12 -14.10 13.94 -3.08
CA GLU A 12 -12.98 14.85 -2.78
C GLU A 12 -11.60 14.24 -3.11
N GLN A 13 -11.52 12.92 -3.39
CA GLN A 13 -10.25 12.21 -3.48
C GLN A 13 -10.34 11.00 -4.45
N PRO A 14 -9.43 10.88 -5.43
CA PRO A 14 -9.28 9.67 -6.24
C PRO A 14 -8.99 8.39 -5.42
N GLU A 15 -9.13 7.23 -6.06
CA GLU A 15 -8.77 5.94 -5.47
C GLU A 15 -7.26 5.85 -5.19
N ILE A 16 -6.89 5.29 -4.05
CA ILE A 16 -5.51 4.86 -3.77
C ILE A 16 -5.34 3.46 -4.36
N GLU A 17 -4.50 3.35 -5.39
CA GLU A 17 -4.24 2.08 -6.04
C GLU A 17 -3.35 1.19 -5.15
N VAL A 18 -3.69 -0.10 -5.05
CA VAL A 18 -2.85 -1.08 -4.35
C VAL A 18 -2.24 -2.05 -5.35
N ILE A 19 -0.93 -1.92 -5.57
CA ILE A 19 -0.13 -2.78 -6.44
C ILE A 19 0.43 -3.94 -5.61
N LYS A 20 0.23 -5.16 -6.10
CA LYS A 20 0.68 -6.39 -5.44
C LYS A 20 1.76 -7.06 -6.28
N ASP A 21 2.99 -6.96 -5.81
CA ASP A 21 4.20 -7.49 -6.46
C ASP A 21 4.73 -8.68 -5.65
N TYR A 22 4.03 -9.81 -5.75
CA TYR A 22 4.33 -10.99 -4.94
C TYR A 22 5.23 -11.96 -5.70
N SER A 23 6.43 -12.18 -5.19
CA SER A 23 7.28 -13.26 -5.69
C SER A 23 6.77 -14.63 -5.26
N ASN A 24 7.33 -15.68 -5.85
CA ASN A 24 7.05 -17.05 -5.44
C ASN A 24 7.75 -17.35 -4.11
N VAL A 25 7.01 -17.13 -3.03
CA VAL A 25 7.49 -17.25 -1.65
C VAL A 25 7.22 -18.68 -1.13
N PRO A 26 8.20 -19.36 -0.49
CA PRO A 26 7.98 -20.67 0.09
C PRO A 26 7.02 -20.60 1.30
N LEU A 27 6.44 -21.73 1.68
CA LEU A 27 5.71 -21.81 2.93
C LEU A 27 6.66 -21.58 4.11
N VAL A 28 6.29 -20.67 5.00
CA VAL A 28 7.06 -20.31 6.20
C VAL A 28 6.20 -20.51 7.44
N GLU A 29 6.79 -21.09 8.49
CA GLU A 29 6.14 -21.15 9.80
C GLU A 29 6.11 -19.75 10.42
N CYS A 30 4.92 -19.26 10.74
CA CYS A 30 4.75 -17.93 11.31
C CYS A 30 3.47 -17.78 12.13
N TYR A 31 3.42 -16.74 12.96
CA TYR A 31 2.21 -16.32 13.65
C TYR A 31 1.37 -15.42 12.74
N ALA A 32 0.62 -16.04 11.82
CA ALA A 32 -0.16 -15.33 10.79
C ALA A 32 -1.07 -14.21 11.34
N GLY A 33 -1.70 -14.43 12.50
CA GLY A 33 -2.54 -13.41 13.15
C GLY A 33 -1.76 -12.16 13.56
N GLN A 34 -0.55 -12.33 14.10
CA GLN A 34 0.31 -11.21 14.51
C GLN A 34 0.87 -10.48 13.28
N LEU A 35 1.29 -11.22 12.25
CA LEU A 35 1.75 -10.62 11.00
C LEU A 35 0.65 -9.81 10.31
N ASN A 36 -0.59 -10.32 10.29
CA ASN A 36 -1.71 -9.57 9.75
C ASN A 36 -1.90 -8.24 10.50
N GLN A 37 -1.75 -8.22 11.82
CA GLN A 37 -1.82 -6.97 12.59
C GLN A 37 -0.69 -6.00 12.22
N VAL A 38 0.54 -6.50 12.05
CA VAL A 38 1.68 -5.68 11.61
C VAL A 38 1.43 -5.10 10.22
N PHE A 39 1.00 -5.91 9.25
CA PHE A 39 0.72 -5.46 7.89
C PHE A 39 -0.41 -4.43 7.86
N MET A 40 -1.48 -4.65 8.64
CA MET A 40 -2.57 -3.70 8.76
C MET A 40 -2.11 -2.36 9.34
N ASN A 41 -1.24 -2.36 10.35
CA ASN A 41 -0.70 -1.13 10.93
C ASN A 41 0.17 -0.36 9.92
N ILE A 42 1.02 -1.07 9.16
CA ILE A 42 1.85 -0.43 8.13
C ILE A 42 0.98 0.14 7.00
N LEU A 43 -0.07 -0.58 6.59
CA LEU A 43 -1.04 -0.09 5.60
C LEU A 43 -1.78 1.15 6.09
N VAL A 44 -2.22 1.18 7.36
CA VAL A 44 -2.84 2.37 7.96
C VAL A 44 -1.89 3.55 7.90
N ASN A 45 -0.64 3.38 8.33
CA ASN A 45 0.36 4.46 8.30
C ASN A 45 0.62 4.97 6.87
N ALA A 46 0.69 4.07 5.89
CA ALA A 46 0.87 4.46 4.49
C ALA A 46 -0.32 5.26 3.95
N ILE A 47 -1.56 4.85 4.27
CA ILE A 47 -2.77 5.59 3.88
C ILE A 47 -2.81 6.95 4.57
N ASP A 48 -2.55 7.01 5.88
CA ASP A 48 -2.54 8.26 6.65
C ASP A 48 -1.54 9.26 6.05
N ALA A 49 -0.32 8.83 5.72
CA ALA A 49 0.69 9.69 5.11
C ALA A 49 0.30 10.18 3.70
N LEU A 50 -0.36 9.33 2.90
CA LEU A 50 -0.86 9.72 1.58
C LEU A 50 -2.03 10.70 1.68
N GLU A 51 -2.97 10.48 2.59
CA GLU A 51 -4.09 11.40 2.86
C GLU A 51 -3.57 12.75 3.36
N GLU A 52 -2.60 12.77 4.28
CA GLU A 52 -1.94 13.99 4.76
C GLU A 52 -1.24 14.74 3.61
N SER A 53 -0.49 14.02 2.77
CA SER A 53 0.16 14.61 1.59
C SER A 53 -0.84 15.17 0.57
N ASN A 54 -2.05 14.61 0.50
CA ASN A 54 -3.10 15.03 -0.41
C ASN A 54 -3.98 16.16 0.15
N ALA A 55 -3.90 16.47 1.45
CA ALA A 55 -4.74 17.48 2.09
C ALA A 55 -4.58 18.90 1.47
N LEU A 56 -3.45 19.17 0.82
CA LEU A 56 -3.15 20.44 0.16
C LEU A 56 -3.22 20.36 -1.38
N ARG A 57 -3.65 19.22 -1.93
CA ARG A 57 -3.70 18.96 -3.38
C ARG A 57 -5.15 18.98 -3.86
N THR A 58 -5.38 19.60 -5.01
CA THR A 58 -6.65 19.54 -5.72
C THR A 58 -6.89 18.13 -6.27
N TYR A 59 -8.15 17.80 -6.56
CA TYR A 59 -8.50 16.53 -7.19
C TYR A 59 -7.70 16.29 -8.48
N GLN A 60 -7.54 17.32 -9.31
CA GLN A 60 -6.78 17.22 -10.56
C GLN A 60 -5.29 16.91 -10.29
N GLU A 61 -4.67 17.59 -9.32
CA GLU A 61 -3.27 17.33 -8.97
C GLU A 61 -3.07 15.91 -8.44
N ILE A 62 -4.03 15.38 -7.67
CA ILE A 62 -4.01 13.97 -7.22
C ILE A 62 -4.17 13.04 -8.42
N ASN A 63 -5.06 13.35 -9.36
CA ASN A 63 -5.24 12.53 -10.56
C ASN A 63 -4.01 12.53 -11.47
N ASP A 64 -3.26 13.63 -11.56
CA ASP A 64 -2.03 13.72 -12.35
C ASP A 64 -0.86 12.98 -11.70
N ASN A 65 -0.84 12.92 -10.36
CA ASN A 65 0.14 12.11 -9.61
C ASN A 65 -0.57 11.24 -8.55
N PRO A 66 -1.21 10.13 -8.95
CA PRO A 66 -2.02 9.31 -8.07
C PRO A 66 -1.23 8.74 -6.89
N SER A 67 -1.95 8.54 -5.79
CA SER A 67 -1.44 7.85 -4.62
C SER A 67 -1.49 6.35 -4.85
N GLN A 68 -0.36 5.68 -4.62
CA GLN A 68 -0.22 4.24 -4.79
C GLN A 68 0.40 3.62 -3.54
N ILE A 69 -0.07 2.42 -3.18
CA ILE A 69 0.55 1.56 -2.19
C ILE A 69 1.07 0.31 -2.90
N ILE A 70 2.35 0.02 -2.73
CA ILE A 70 2.99 -1.17 -3.28
C ILE A 70 3.25 -2.15 -2.15
N ILE A 71 2.76 -3.38 -2.30
CA ILE A 71 3.06 -4.50 -1.42
C ILE A 71 3.93 -5.47 -2.21
N ARG A 72 5.18 -5.65 -1.77
CA ARG A 72 6.15 -6.53 -2.40
C ARG A 72 6.54 -7.66 -1.46
N THR A 73 6.72 -8.85 -2.01
CA THR A 73 7.37 -9.96 -1.31
C THR A 73 8.58 -10.46 -2.08
N SER A 74 9.64 -10.83 -1.37
CA SER A 74 10.90 -11.33 -1.92
C SER A 74 11.47 -12.44 -1.03
N VAL A 75 12.05 -13.46 -1.65
CA VAL A 75 12.80 -14.49 -0.90
C VAL A 75 14.21 -13.96 -0.67
N VAL A 76 14.60 -13.80 0.59
CA VAL A 76 15.95 -13.37 0.96
C VAL A 76 16.90 -14.57 0.95
N ASN A 77 16.46 -15.70 1.50
CA ASN A 77 17.16 -16.98 1.49
C ASN A 77 16.17 -18.12 1.80
N SER A 78 16.66 -19.33 2.06
CA SER A 78 15.83 -20.51 2.29
C SER A 78 14.90 -20.44 3.51
N THR A 79 15.12 -19.51 4.44
CA THR A 79 14.31 -19.38 5.67
C THR A 79 13.69 -17.99 5.86
N TRP A 80 14.15 -16.99 5.11
CA TRP A 80 13.70 -15.60 5.25
C TRP A 80 12.98 -15.09 4.02
N VAL A 81 11.83 -14.47 4.30
CA VAL A 81 11.01 -13.76 3.33
C VAL A 81 10.93 -12.32 3.78
N GLU A 82 11.14 -11.41 2.84
CA GLU A 82 10.93 -9.99 3.04
C GLU A 82 9.53 -9.63 2.54
N VAL A 83 8.84 -8.78 3.31
CA VAL A 83 7.59 -8.13 2.92
C VAL A 83 7.81 -6.62 3.04
N ALA A 84 7.70 -5.91 1.92
CA ALA A 84 7.83 -4.46 1.88
C ALA A 84 6.48 -3.84 1.52
N ILE A 85 6.07 -2.82 2.29
CA ILE A 85 4.86 -2.04 2.05
C ILE A 85 5.27 -0.57 2.01
N ALA A 86 4.97 0.12 0.91
CA ALA A 86 5.33 1.52 0.77
C ALA A 86 4.27 2.32 -0.01
N GLY A 87 4.10 3.58 0.37
CA GLY A 87 3.18 4.52 -0.26
C GLY A 87 3.92 5.64 -0.99
N TYR A 88 3.51 5.96 -2.21
CA TYR A 88 4.10 7.02 -3.03
C TYR A 88 3.03 7.78 -3.82
N ASN A 89 3.30 9.04 -4.14
CA ASN A 89 2.58 9.77 -5.18
C ASN A 89 3.44 9.72 -6.45
N THR A 90 2.97 9.05 -7.49
CA THR A 90 3.73 8.85 -8.74
C THR A 90 3.05 9.60 -9.86
N PRO A 91 3.78 10.27 -10.78
CA PRO A 91 3.18 10.76 -12.00
C PRO A 91 2.59 9.58 -12.78
N LEU A 92 1.42 9.76 -13.41
CA LEU A 92 0.91 8.77 -14.35
C LEU A 92 1.99 8.50 -15.41
N SER A 93 2.57 7.30 -15.39
CA SER A 93 3.42 6.84 -16.48
C SER A 93 2.53 6.76 -17.74
N LYS A 94 2.81 7.62 -18.72
CA LYS A 94 2.20 7.56 -20.05
C LYS A 94 2.56 6.27 -20.77
#